data_AF-A0A0A7G0I5-F1
#
_entry.id   AF-A0A0A7G0I5-F1
#
_cell.length_a   1.000
_cell.length_b   1.000
_cell.length_c   1.000
_cell.angle_alpha   90.00
_cell.angle_beta   90.00
_cell.angle_gamma   90.00
#
_symmetry.space_group_name_H-M   'P 1'
#
loop_
_entity.id
_entity.type
_entity.pdbx_description
1 polymer ?
#
loop_
_entity_poly.entity_id
_entity_poly.type
_entity_poly.pdbx_seq_one_letter_code
_entity_poly.pdbx_strand_id
1 'polypeptide(L)'
;MRRDKALGMIERLIVSYKYKKLPDDLSANVREWFFKDIINDIDLDNLKNYKVNNSDNIPLISKIDRIVIGDYGPLIEFDSINANMDMLYIDPKEAHRVSNEMIDNENYIVYTSNGKDKIFLQLKKVEYADLLIGKLYISPYSVIILKN
;
A
#
# COMPACT_ATOMS: atom_id res chain seq x y z
N MET A 1 -0.52 11.34 -16.11
CA MET A 1 -1.60 12.31 -15.77
C MET A 1 -2.47 11.87 -14.60
N ARG A 2 -3.20 10.74 -14.64
CA ARG A 2 -4.03 10.27 -13.49
C ARG A 2 -3.19 9.89 -12.26
N ARG A 3 -2.17 9.05 -12.46
CA ARG A 3 -1.19 8.67 -11.43
C ARG A 3 -0.50 9.87 -10.77
N ASP A 4 -0.01 10.82 -11.56
CA ASP A 4 0.68 12.01 -11.02
C ASP A 4 -0.25 12.88 -10.17
N LYS A 5 -1.53 12.99 -10.58
CA LYS A 5 -2.55 13.69 -9.80
C LYS A 5 -2.84 12.99 -8.47
N ALA A 6 -2.96 11.66 -8.48
CA ALA A 6 -3.14 10.86 -7.27
C ALA A 6 -1.95 11.03 -6.32
N LEU A 7 -0.72 10.87 -6.82
CA LEU A 7 0.49 11.02 -6.03
C LEU A 7 0.63 12.42 -5.43
N GLY A 8 0.39 13.47 -6.22
CA GLY A 8 0.43 14.85 -5.73
C GLY A 8 -0.66 15.15 -4.70
N MET A 9 -1.81 14.49 -4.78
CA MET A 9 -2.85 14.59 -3.74
C MET A 9 -2.45 13.89 -2.45
N ILE A 10 -1.94 12.66 -2.55
CA ILE A 10 -1.43 11.87 -1.42
C ILE A 10 -0.34 12.66 -0.67
N GLU A 11 0.63 13.20 -1.40
CA GLU A 11 1.73 13.99 -0.83
C GLU A 11 1.22 15.21 -0.06
N ARG A 12 0.30 16.00 -0.64
CA ARG A 12 -0.28 17.16 0.03
C ARG A 12 -1.01 16.78 1.32
N LEU A 13 -1.77 15.68 1.30
CA LEU A 13 -2.50 15.20 2.47
C LEU A 13 -1.53 14.75 3.57
N ILE A 14 -0.49 13.98 3.22
CA ILE A 14 0.53 13.53 4.18
C ILE A 14 1.24 14.73 4.81
N VAL A 15 1.65 15.71 4.02
CA VAL A 15 2.34 16.91 4.53
C VAL A 15 1.43 17.68 5.49
N SER A 16 0.15 17.83 5.15
CA SER A 16 -0.80 18.65 5.93
C SER A 16 -1.26 17.96 7.22
N TYR A 17 -1.49 16.64 7.18
CA TYR A 17 -2.16 15.91 8.24
C TYR A 17 -1.31 14.84 8.92
N LYS A 18 -0.12 14.52 8.38
CA LYS A 18 0.89 13.63 8.97
C LYS A 18 0.35 12.25 9.39
N TYR A 19 -0.40 11.60 8.48
CA TYR A 19 -1.03 10.31 8.72
C TYR A 19 -2.02 10.27 9.91
N LYS A 20 -2.59 11.42 10.31
CA LYS A 20 -3.71 11.47 11.25
C LYS A 20 -5.02 11.26 10.50
N LYS A 21 -6.04 10.71 11.16
CA LYS A 21 -7.38 10.62 10.57
C LYS A 21 -7.83 12.00 10.04
N LEU A 22 -8.28 12.05 8.80
CA LEU A 22 -8.81 13.28 8.21
C LEU A 22 -10.17 13.64 8.82
N PRO A 23 -10.58 14.92 8.79
CA PRO A 23 -11.97 15.30 9.06
C PRO A 23 -12.93 14.45 8.22
N ASP A 24 -14.04 14.00 8.80
CA ASP A 24 -14.89 12.97 8.20
C ASP A 24 -15.37 13.35 6.78
N ASP A 25 -15.79 14.59 6.56
CA ASP A 25 -16.20 15.07 5.22
C ASP A 25 -15.06 15.04 4.21
N LEU A 26 -13.84 15.39 4.64
CA LEU A 26 -12.67 15.35 3.78
C LEU A 26 -12.27 13.89 3.49
N SER A 27 -12.28 13.02 4.51
CA SER A 27 -12.02 11.59 4.37
C SER A 27 -12.97 10.96 3.34
N ALA A 28 -14.28 11.21 3.46
CA ALA A 28 -15.28 10.68 2.54
C ALA A 28 -15.01 11.11 1.08
N ASN A 29 -14.79 12.41 0.85
CA ASN A 29 -14.52 12.96 -0.48
C ASN A 29 -13.23 12.39 -1.10
N VAL A 30 -12.17 12.28 -0.28
CA VAL A 30 -10.87 11.76 -0.72
C VAL A 30 -10.97 10.28 -1.08
N ARG A 31 -11.61 9.47 -0.23
CA ARG A 31 -11.80 8.03 -0.48
C ARG A 31 -12.67 7.78 -1.70
N GLU A 32 -13.73 8.56 -1.91
CA GLU A 32 -14.56 8.47 -3.12
C GLU A 32 -13.74 8.80 -4.38
N TRP A 33 -12.86 9.81 -4.32
CA TRP A 33 -11.99 10.15 -5.44
C TRP A 33 -11.05 8.99 -5.81
N PHE A 34 -10.38 8.39 -4.83
CA PHE A 34 -9.51 7.24 -5.05
C PHE A 34 -10.27 6.01 -5.53
N PHE A 35 -11.47 5.76 -5.00
CA PHE A 35 -12.32 4.66 -5.46
C PHE A 35 -12.63 4.81 -6.95
N LYS A 36 -13.09 5.99 -7.37
CA LYS A 36 -13.36 6.28 -8.78
C LYS A 36 -12.13 6.15 -9.66
N ASP A 37 -10.94 6.51 -9.17
CA ASP A 37 -9.70 6.35 -9.91
C ASP A 37 -9.38 4.85 -10.15
N ILE A 38 -9.43 4.04 -9.09
CA ILE A 38 -9.08 2.61 -9.10
C ILE A 38 -10.00 1.77 -9.98
N ILE A 39 -11.32 1.95 -9.86
CA ILE A 39 -12.30 1.12 -10.60
C ILE A 39 -12.25 1.30 -12.12
N ASN A 40 -11.56 2.33 -12.61
CA ASN A 40 -11.35 2.49 -14.05
C ASN A 40 -10.37 1.46 -14.63
N ASP A 41 -9.44 0.97 -13.79
CA ASP A 41 -8.31 0.15 -14.24
C ASP A 41 -8.36 -1.27 -13.62
N ILE A 42 -9.10 -1.46 -12.52
CA ILE A 42 -9.16 -2.72 -11.77
C ILE A 42 -10.62 -3.15 -11.55
N ASP A 43 -10.92 -4.38 -11.98
CA ASP A 43 -12.18 -5.06 -11.65
C ASP A 43 -12.12 -5.62 -10.23
N LEU A 44 -12.78 -4.92 -9.30
CA LEU A 44 -12.77 -5.24 -7.86
C LEU A 44 -13.46 -6.57 -7.53
N ASP A 45 -14.37 -7.05 -8.38
CA ASP A 45 -15.06 -8.34 -8.16
C ASP A 45 -14.19 -9.53 -8.58
N ASN A 46 -13.13 -9.28 -9.35
CA ASN A 46 -12.27 -10.29 -9.94
C ASN A 46 -10.78 -10.11 -9.58
N LEU A 47 -10.48 -9.53 -8.41
CA LEU A 47 -9.10 -9.27 -7.95
C LEU A 47 -8.19 -10.51 -7.93
N LYS A 48 -8.76 -11.70 -7.72
CA LYS A 48 -8.02 -12.98 -7.81
C LYS A 48 -7.38 -13.25 -9.18
N ASN A 49 -7.86 -12.59 -10.23
CA ASN A 49 -7.32 -12.69 -11.59
C ASN A 49 -6.20 -11.69 -11.83
N TYR A 50 -5.76 -10.94 -10.82
CA TYR A 50 -4.67 -9.98 -10.95
C TYR A 50 -3.44 -10.42 -10.17
N LYS A 51 -2.28 -10.15 -10.77
CA LYS A 51 -0.96 -10.27 -10.16
C LYS A 51 -0.25 -8.92 -10.19
N VAL A 52 0.80 -8.80 -9.38
CA VAL A 52 1.57 -7.55 -9.27
C VAL A 52 3.05 -7.83 -9.50
N ASN A 53 3.61 -7.04 -10.41
CA ASN A 53 5.05 -6.95 -10.61
C ASN A 53 5.56 -5.60 -10.10
N ASN A 54 6.82 -5.54 -9.70
CA ASN A 54 7.47 -4.26 -9.40
C ASN A 54 7.70 -3.44 -10.69
N SER A 55 8.25 -2.23 -10.54
CA SER A 55 8.54 -1.35 -11.67
C SER A 55 9.53 -1.92 -12.69
N ASP A 56 10.34 -2.90 -12.27
CA ASP A 56 11.34 -3.57 -13.11
C ASP A 56 10.78 -4.89 -13.69
N ASN A 57 9.45 -5.07 -13.63
CA ASN A 57 8.71 -6.23 -14.13
C ASN A 57 9.03 -7.56 -13.43
N ILE A 58 9.54 -7.51 -12.19
CA ILE A 58 9.80 -8.70 -11.36
C ILE A 58 8.49 -9.08 -10.63
N PRO A 59 8.07 -10.36 -10.67
CA PRO A 59 6.89 -10.82 -9.94
C PRO A 59 7.01 -10.65 -8.42
N LEU A 60 6.05 -9.94 -7.82
CA LEU A 60 5.98 -9.71 -6.38
C LEU A 60 4.79 -10.40 -5.72
N ILE A 61 3.62 -10.34 -6.34
CA ILE A 61 2.36 -10.80 -5.73
C ILE A 61 1.62 -11.67 -6.74
N SER A 62 1.32 -12.90 -6.36
CA SER A 62 0.59 -13.85 -7.21
C SER A 62 -0.93 -13.67 -7.17
N LYS A 63 -1.44 -13.06 -6.09
CA LYS A 63 -2.87 -12.83 -5.86
C LYS A 63 -3.13 -11.63 -4.95
N ILE A 64 -4.11 -10.81 -5.33
CA ILE A 64 -4.62 -9.69 -4.52
C ILE A 64 -5.82 -10.16 -3.68
N ASP A 65 -5.84 -9.81 -2.39
CA ASP A 65 -6.97 -10.13 -1.50
C ASP A 65 -8.07 -9.07 -1.64
N ARG A 66 -7.71 -7.79 -1.49
CA ARG A 66 -8.60 -6.63 -1.69
C ARG A 66 -7.81 -5.35 -1.96
N ILE A 67 -8.52 -4.28 -2.33
CA ILE A 67 -7.99 -2.91 -2.32
C ILE A 67 -8.57 -2.19 -1.10
N VAL A 68 -7.71 -1.71 -0.20
CA VAL A 68 -8.10 -0.85 0.93
C VAL A 68 -7.98 0.60 0.51
N ILE A 69 -9.05 1.38 0.67
CA ILE A 69 -9.04 2.81 0.36
C ILE A 69 -9.03 3.61 1.66
N GLY A 70 -7.85 4.09 2.03
CA GLY A 70 -7.64 4.95 3.19
C GLY A 70 -7.68 6.43 2.83
N ASP A 71 -7.56 7.25 3.86
CA ASP A 71 -7.48 8.72 3.77
C ASP A 71 -6.29 9.20 2.93
N TYR A 72 -5.23 8.39 2.84
CA TYR A 72 -3.96 8.71 2.17
C TYR A 72 -3.72 7.89 0.92
N GLY A 73 -4.78 7.32 0.36
CA GLY A 73 -4.72 6.58 -0.90
C GLY A 73 -5.10 5.10 -0.79
N PRO A 74 -5.24 4.45 -1.95
CA PRO A 74 -5.50 3.03 -2.04
C PRO A 74 -4.22 2.22 -1.76
N LEU A 75 -4.42 1.05 -1.18
CA LEU A 75 -3.40 0.04 -0.94
C LEU A 75 -3.90 -1.33 -1.42
N ILE A 76 -3.05 -2.05 -2.13
CA ILE A 76 -3.26 -3.46 -2.46
C ILE A 76 -2.96 -4.26 -1.19
N GLU A 77 -3.94 -4.97 -0.66
CA GLU A 77 -3.77 -5.89 0.48
C GLU A 77 -3.56 -7.33 -0.02
N PHE A 78 -2.61 -8.03 0.59
CA PHE A 78 -2.30 -9.43 0.27
C PHE A 78 -1.67 -10.16 1.47
N ASP A 79 -1.87 -11.48 1.51
CA ASP A 79 -1.16 -12.37 2.43
C ASP A 79 0.29 -12.61 2.02
N SER A 80 1.16 -12.86 3.01
CA SER A 80 2.56 -13.24 2.79
C SER A 80 2.73 -14.50 1.94
N ILE A 81 1.78 -15.44 1.99
CA ILE A 81 1.80 -16.64 1.13
C ILE A 81 1.65 -16.31 -0.36
N ASN A 82 1.07 -15.15 -0.69
CA ASN A 82 0.94 -14.66 -2.05
C ASN A 82 2.11 -13.77 -2.46
N ALA A 83 3.02 -13.45 -1.54
CA ALA A 83 4.19 -12.62 -1.77
C ALA A 83 5.39 -13.47 -2.19
N ASN A 84 6.19 -12.96 -3.12
CA ASN A 84 7.49 -13.52 -3.46
C ASN A 84 8.53 -13.09 -2.42
N MET A 85 8.50 -13.74 -1.25
CA MET A 85 9.33 -13.36 -0.09
C MET A 85 10.84 -13.42 -0.37
N ASP A 86 11.29 -14.26 -1.31
CA ASP A 86 12.70 -14.36 -1.71
C ASP A 86 13.22 -13.08 -2.38
N MET A 87 12.33 -12.25 -2.92
CA MET A 87 12.67 -10.96 -3.53
C MET A 87 12.57 -9.81 -2.55
N LEU A 88 12.03 -10.01 -1.35
CA LEU A 88 11.77 -8.94 -0.39
C LEU A 88 12.88 -8.87 0.64
N TYR A 89 13.41 -7.67 0.84
CA TYR A 89 14.35 -7.36 1.91
C TYR A 89 13.94 -6.08 2.61
N ILE A 90 14.38 -5.92 3.86
CA ILE A 90 14.15 -4.69 4.61
C ILE A 90 15.01 -3.60 3.98
N ASP A 91 14.41 -2.45 3.68
CA ASP A 91 15.18 -1.30 3.20
C ASP A 91 16.29 -0.97 4.22
N PRO A 92 17.57 -0.97 3.84
CA PRO A 92 18.67 -0.68 4.76
C PRO A 92 18.50 0.65 5.51
N LYS A 93 17.83 1.64 4.92
CA LYS A 93 17.53 2.93 5.56
C LYS A 93 16.50 2.78 6.69
N GLU A 94 15.64 1.79 6.60
CA GLU A 94 14.58 1.48 7.55
C GLU A 94 15.00 0.38 8.54
N ALA A 95 16.23 -0.16 8.42
CA ALA A 95 16.74 -1.23 9.28
C ALA A 95 16.76 -0.89 10.79
N HIS A 96 16.76 0.40 11.14
CA HIS A 96 16.65 0.85 12.53
C HIS A 96 15.29 0.47 13.17
N ARG A 97 14.22 0.36 12.37
CA ARG A 97 12.84 0.04 12.82
C ARG A 97 12.63 -1.41 13.24
N VAL A 98 13.53 -2.30 12.84
CA VAL A 98 13.44 -3.75 13.13
C VAL A 98 14.38 -4.18 14.25
N SER A 99 15.01 -3.23 14.94
CA SER A 99 15.70 -3.53 16.20
C SER A 99 14.69 -3.85 17.31
N ASN A 100 15.01 -4.82 18.18
CA ASN A 100 14.10 -5.29 19.25
C ASN A 100 13.59 -4.16 20.16
N GLU A 101 14.33 -3.06 20.30
CA GLU A 101 13.92 -1.92 21.13
C GLU A 101 12.94 -0.96 20.42
N MET A 102 12.87 -0.98 19.08
CA MET A 102 12.07 -0.02 18.30
C MET A 102 10.82 -0.63 17.69
N ILE A 103 10.82 -1.94 17.42
CA ILE A 103 9.71 -2.62 16.71
C ILE A 103 8.38 -2.49 17.45
N ASP A 104 8.41 -2.45 18.79
CA ASP A 104 7.22 -2.28 19.63
C ASP A 104 6.58 -0.90 19.49
N ASN A 105 7.29 0.10 18.97
CA ASN A 105 6.75 1.44 18.71
C ASN A 105 6.27 1.62 17.26
N GLU A 106 6.67 0.73 16.35
CA GLU A 106 6.36 0.85 14.93
C GLU A 106 4.96 0.35 14.60
N ASN A 107 4.29 1.04 13.67
CA ASN A 107 3.00 0.61 13.16
C ASN A 107 3.16 -0.43 12.05
N TYR A 108 4.33 -0.49 11.40
CA TYR A 108 4.61 -1.35 10.27
C TYR A 108 6.12 -1.62 10.08
N ILE A 109 6.46 -2.67 9.33
CA ILE A 109 7.80 -2.90 8.77
C ILE A 109 7.78 -2.56 7.27
N VAL A 110 8.84 -1.94 6.76
CA VAL A 110 8.98 -1.63 5.33
C VAL A 110 9.93 -2.63 4.68
N TYR A 111 9.39 -3.37 3.72
CA TYR A 111 10.15 -4.16 2.76
C TYR A 111 10.24 -3.44 1.42
N THR A 112 11.23 -3.84 0.63
CA THR A 112 11.42 -3.42 -0.76
C THR A 112 11.95 -4.60 -1.57
N SER A 113 11.69 -4.60 -2.87
CA SER A 113 12.26 -5.55 -3.82
C SER A 113 13.39 -4.97 -4.66
N ASN A 114 13.45 -3.65 -4.81
CA ASN A 114 14.43 -2.98 -5.68
C ASN A 114 14.92 -1.62 -5.15
N GLY A 115 14.62 -1.30 -3.90
CA GLY A 115 14.92 -0.01 -3.26
C GLY A 115 14.02 1.15 -3.71
N LYS A 116 12.99 0.89 -4.54
CA LYS A 116 12.06 1.92 -5.05
C LYS A 116 10.63 1.69 -4.55
N ASP A 117 10.20 0.43 -4.49
CA ASP A 117 8.89 0.03 -3.96
C ASP A 117 8.90 -0.02 -2.43
N LYS A 118 7.74 0.22 -1.83
CA LYS A 118 7.53 0.09 -0.39
C LYS A 118 6.38 -0.85 -0.13
N ILE A 119 6.69 -1.97 0.52
CA ILE A 119 5.74 -2.96 0.97
C ILE A 119 5.67 -2.89 2.48
N PHE A 120 4.48 -2.63 3.01
CA PHE A 120 4.27 -2.43 4.44
C PHE A 120 3.68 -3.70 5.06
N LEU A 121 4.37 -4.29 6.03
CA LEU A 121 3.78 -5.30 6.91
C LEU A 121 3.16 -4.60 8.11
N GLN A 122 1.84 -4.69 8.27
CA GLN A 122 1.14 -3.96 9.32
C GLN A 122 1.28 -4.65 10.69
N LEU A 123 1.76 -3.93 11.70
CA LEU A 123 1.94 -4.43 13.06
C LEU A 123 0.86 -3.95 14.03
N LYS A 124 0.27 -2.77 13.79
CA LYS A 124 -0.75 -2.15 14.66
C LYS A 124 -1.94 -1.65 13.89
N LYS A 125 -3.05 -1.32 14.55
CA LYS A 125 -4.17 -0.63 13.90
C LYS A 125 -3.84 0.84 13.64
N VAL A 126 -4.44 1.39 12.59
CA VAL A 126 -4.40 2.83 12.29
C VAL A 126 -5.81 3.36 12.10
N GLU A 127 -6.02 4.66 12.36
CA GLU A 127 -7.36 5.26 12.31
C GLU A 127 -7.74 5.79 10.91
N TYR A 128 -6.75 5.96 10.03
CA TYR A 128 -6.92 6.58 8.71
C TYR A 128 -7.23 5.58 7.59
N ALA A 129 -7.26 4.29 7.89
CA ALA A 129 -7.52 3.21 6.94
C ALA A 129 -7.86 1.91 7.67
N ASP A 130 -8.65 1.04 7.03
CA ASP A 130 -9.08 -0.25 7.61
C ASP A 130 -8.03 -1.36 7.41
N LEU A 131 -6.78 -1.08 7.79
CA LEU A 131 -5.66 -2.03 7.67
C LEU A 131 -5.73 -3.10 8.76
N LEU A 132 -5.67 -4.36 8.34
CA LEU A 132 -5.53 -5.53 9.19
C LEU A 132 -4.07 -5.78 9.56
N ILE A 133 -3.84 -6.08 10.84
CA ILE A 133 -2.55 -6.51 11.37
C ILE A 133 -2.15 -7.85 10.73
N GLY A 134 -0.87 -8.00 10.39
CA GLY A 134 -0.30 -9.21 9.77
C GLY A 134 -0.43 -9.29 8.26
N LYS A 135 -1.20 -8.39 7.63
CA LYS A 135 -1.29 -8.26 6.17
C LYS A 135 -0.16 -7.39 5.61
N LEU A 136 0.16 -7.62 4.34
CA LEU A 136 1.09 -6.81 3.56
C LEU A 136 0.32 -5.84 2.65
N TYR A 137 0.90 -4.66 2.46
CA TYR A 137 0.30 -3.60 1.67
C TYR A 137 1.31 -2.97 0.71
N ILE A 138 0.89 -2.68 -0.52
CA ILE A 138 1.67 -1.88 -1.47
C ILE A 138 0.79 -0.87 -2.19
N SER A 139 1.32 0.30 -2.52
CA SER A 139 0.58 1.27 -3.31
C SER A 139 0.38 0.75 -4.74
N PRO A 140 -0.85 0.78 -5.30
CA PRO A 140 -1.07 0.44 -6.70
C PRO A 140 -0.36 1.42 -7.64
N TYR A 141 -0.03 2.63 -7.15
CA TYR A 141 0.72 3.64 -7.89
C TYR A 141 2.23 3.43 -7.86
N SER A 142 2.77 2.37 -7.26
CA SER A 142 4.21 2.07 -7.30
C SER A 142 4.56 0.80 -8.07
N VAL A 143 3.56 0.14 -8.66
CA VAL A 143 3.69 -1.22 -9.23
C VAL A 143 3.03 -1.33 -10.61
N ILE A 144 3.21 -2.49 -11.23
CA ILE A 144 2.52 -2.90 -12.46
C ILE A 144 1.51 -3.98 -12.07
N ILE A 145 0.23 -3.68 -12.28
CA ILE A 145 -0.88 -4.60 -12.02
C ILE A 145 -1.27 -5.26 -13.34
N LEU A 146 -1.25 -6.59 -13.37
CA LEU A 146 -1.47 -7.38 -14.58
C LEU A 146 -2.66 -8.30 -14.37
N LYS A 147 -3.54 -8.39 -15.36
CA LYS A 147 -4.58 -9.41 -15.42
C LYS A 147 -3.95 -10.72 -15.93
N ASN A 148 -4.24 -11.83 -15.25
CA ASN A 148 -3.87 -13.18 -15.66
C ASN A 148 -4.62 -13.61 -16.91
#